data_AF-A0AAN8VRX8-F1
#
_entry.id   AF-A0AAN8VRX8-F1
#
_cell.length_a   1.000
_cell.length_b   1.000
_cell.length_c   1.000
_cell.angle_alpha   90.00
_cell.angle_beta   90.00
_cell.angle_gamma   90.00
#
_symmetry.space_group_name_H-M   'P 1'
#
loop_
_entity.id
_entity.type
_entity.pdbx_description
1 polymer ?
#
loop_
_entity_poly.entity_id
_entity_poly.type
_entity_poly.pdbx_seq_one_letter_code
_entity_poly.pdbx_strand_id
1 'polypeptide(L)'
;MEPNSLMMFAMSIGYFQFYEEEATKVWEGKQFQFINTFAIETLDQWSGRNILVLEEASTFTLGVIGNMIMGLEPTGEEQEKFRSNFKLISSCFASLPLKIPGTAFYRGMKACDRMFAVLDSIISKRRSGSGFRQDFLQSLLKKHSKDTVEEDEDKLTDKQLKDNILTLLIAGHEPCSLLVMIPQRLVSPGSSNFWEEHMEILCKREGRTTLTWSEVNNMPYNKVISETLWRATILPWFSRKAAQDFEIDGYNIQKG
;
A
#
# COMPACT_ATOMS: atom_id res chain seq x y z
N MET A 1 -25.92 -15.26 -0.17
CA MET A 1 -24.65 -14.56 0.03
C MET A 1 -23.96 -14.53 -1.32
N GLU A 2 -23.82 -13.36 -1.94
CA GLU A 2 -23.08 -13.26 -3.21
C GLU A 2 -21.59 -13.58 -3.00
N PRO A 3 -20.93 -14.28 -3.94
CA PRO A 3 -19.57 -14.80 -3.77
C PRO A 3 -18.46 -13.73 -3.73
N ASN A 4 -18.80 -12.46 -3.98
CA ASN A 4 -17.82 -11.43 -4.32
C ASN A 4 -17.00 -10.90 -3.13
N SER A 5 -17.46 -11.06 -1.88
CA SER A 5 -16.75 -10.51 -0.72
C SER A 5 -15.56 -11.36 -0.28
N LEU A 6 -15.58 -12.67 -0.55
CA LEU A 6 -14.47 -13.59 -0.30
C LEU A 6 -13.48 -13.64 -1.48
N MET A 7 -13.96 -13.30 -2.69
CA MET A 7 -13.13 -13.27 -3.90
C MET A 7 -12.05 -12.17 -3.86
N MET A 8 -12.36 -11.03 -3.24
CA MET A 8 -11.41 -9.93 -3.01
C MET A 8 -10.23 -10.34 -2.10
N PHE A 9 -10.44 -11.27 -1.17
CA PHE A 9 -9.38 -11.73 -0.24
C PHE A 9 -8.60 -12.92 -0.81
N ALA A 10 -9.26 -13.79 -1.59
CA ALA A 10 -8.69 -15.01 -2.15
C ALA A 10 -7.81 -14.80 -3.41
N MET A 11 -7.95 -13.66 -4.10
CA MET A 11 -7.11 -13.33 -5.27
C MET A 11 -5.70 -12.79 -4.91
N SER A 12 -5.34 -12.73 -3.63
CA SER A 12 -4.19 -11.96 -3.13
C SER A 12 -2.80 -12.63 -3.21
N ILE A 13 -2.64 -13.82 -3.79
CA ILE A 13 -1.31 -14.48 -3.79
C ILE A 13 -0.71 -14.63 -5.19
N GLY A 14 -1.47 -15.14 -6.16
CA GLY A 14 -0.99 -15.23 -7.54
C GLY A 14 -0.85 -13.86 -8.23
N TYR A 15 -1.74 -12.92 -7.91
CA TYR A 15 -1.68 -11.56 -8.48
C TYR A 15 -0.58 -10.70 -7.83
N PHE A 16 -0.25 -10.91 -6.56
CA PHE A 16 0.77 -10.12 -5.85
C PHE A 16 2.18 -10.31 -6.41
N GLN A 17 2.52 -11.53 -6.84
CA GLN A 17 3.84 -11.85 -7.38
C GLN A 17 4.09 -11.17 -8.75
N PHE A 18 3.03 -10.96 -9.54
CA PHE A 18 3.07 -10.18 -10.78
C PHE A 18 3.23 -8.68 -10.53
N TYR A 19 2.62 -8.16 -9.47
CA TYR A 19 2.79 -6.77 -9.07
C TYR A 19 4.19 -6.50 -8.51
N GLU A 20 4.84 -7.48 -7.87
CA GLU A 20 6.17 -7.33 -7.30
C GLU A 20 7.23 -6.98 -8.37
N GLU A 21 7.32 -7.69 -9.49
CA GLU A 21 8.34 -7.43 -10.53
C GLU A 21 8.13 -6.09 -11.26
N GLU A 22 6.90 -5.77 -11.62
CA GLU A 22 6.58 -4.56 -12.38
C GLU A 22 6.65 -3.32 -11.49
N ALA A 23 6.28 -3.47 -10.22
CA ALA A 23 6.47 -2.42 -9.25
C ALA A 23 7.99 -2.24 -9.06
N THR A 24 8.80 -3.28 -8.79
CA THR A 24 10.25 -3.19 -8.50
C THR A 24 11.01 -2.27 -9.48
N LYS A 25 10.79 -2.42 -10.79
CA LYS A 25 11.41 -1.58 -11.84
C LYS A 25 10.96 -0.11 -11.81
N VAL A 26 9.75 0.14 -11.35
CA VAL A 26 9.21 1.49 -11.15
C VAL A 26 9.79 2.11 -9.88
N TRP A 27 10.17 1.37 -8.82
CA TRP A 27 10.63 1.96 -7.55
C TRP A 27 12.07 2.47 -7.52
N GLU A 28 12.96 2.03 -8.42
CA GLU A 28 14.43 2.22 -8.31
C GLU A 28 14.92 3.68 -8.47
N GLY A 29 14.05 4.67 -8.66
CA GLY A 29 14.47 6.06 -8.89
C GLY A 29 13.58 7.13 -8.27
N LYS A 30 12.69 7.73 -9.09
CA LYS A 30 11.91 8.93 -8.73
C LYS A 30 11.06 8.75 -7.47
N GLN A 31 10.53 7.55 -7.29
CA GLN A 31 9.63 7.17 -6.21
C GLN A 31 10.37 7.16 -4.88
N PHE A 32 11.58 6.62 -4.83
CA PHE A 32 12.40 6.64 -3.63
C PHE A 32 12.77 8.07 -3.20
N GLN A 33 13.17 8.91 -4.16
CA GLN A 33 13.46 10.32 -3.87
C GLN A 33 12.22 11.05 -3.31
N PHE A 34 11.06 10.80 -3.91
CA PHE A 34 9.79 11.33 -3.40
C PHE A 34 9.49 10.85 -1.98
N ILE A 35 9.59 9.56 -1.69
CA ILE A 35 9.38 8.99 -0.35
C ILE A 35 10.34 9.65 0.66
N ASN A 36 11.62 9.76 0.31
CA ASN A 36 12.64 10.34 1.18
C ASN A 36 12.34 11.82 1.48
N THR A 37 12.04 12.63 0.47
CA THR A 37 11.70 14.04 0.66
C THR A 37 10.43 14.19 1.49
N PHE A 38 9.39 13.43 1.18
CA PHE A 38 8.14 13.49 1.93
C PHE A 38 8.30 13.01 3.38
N ALA A 39 9.19 12.05 3.63
CA ALA A 39 9.52 11.61 4.99
C ALA A 39 10.23 12.70 5.78
N ILE A 40 11.20 13.41 5.17
CA ILE A 40 11.89 14.54 5.81
C ILE A 40 10.88 15.65 6.16
N GLU A 41 10.05 16.05 5.20
CA GLU A 41 9.02 17.08 5.41
C GLU A 41 8.02 16.69 6.51
N THR A 42 7.65 15.42 6.57
CA THR A 42 6.74 14.90 7.61
C THR A 42 7.40 14.94 8.99
N LEU A 43 8.65 14.48 9.09
CA LEU A 43 9.41 14.45 10.36
C LEU A 43 9.70 15.86 10.88
N ASP A 44 10.00 16.82 10.00
CA ASP A 44 10.23 18.22 10.38
C ASP A 44 9.00 18.85 11.04
N GLN A 45 7.79 18.46 10.63
CA GLN A 45 6.52 18.93 11.21
C GLN A 45 6.22 18.34 12.59
N TRP A 46 6.91 17.27 12.99
CA TRP A 46 6.71 16.62 14.29
C TRP A 46 7.53 17.29 15.40
N SER A 47 8.55 18.06 15.04
CA SER A 47 9.44 18.74 16.00
C SER A 47 8.65 19.59 17.00
N GLY A 48 8.88 19.35 18.29
CA GLY A 48 8.26 20.11 19.39
C GLY A 48 6.77 19.82 19.64
N ARG A 49 6.20 18.77 19.04
CA ARG A 49 4.79 18.40 19.20
C ARG A 49 4.62 17.00 19.78
N ASN A 50 3.58 16.82 20.60
CA ASN A 50 3.10 15.49 20.95
C ASN A 50 2.30 14.93 19.78
N ILE A 51 2.75 13.81 19.23
CA ILE A 51 2.13 13.17 18.07
C ILE A 51 1.59 11.78 18.43
N LEU A 52 0.54 11.36 17.73
CA LEU A 52 0.14 9.96 17.72
C LEU A 52 0.80 9.28 16.53
N VAL A 53 1.90 8.57 16.78
CA VAL A 53 2.75 7.95 15.75
C VAL A 53 1.95 7.12 14.75
N LEU A 54 0.94 6.37 15.20
CA LEU A 54 0.11 5.57 14.30
C LEU A 54 -0.69 6.42 13.31
N GLU A 55 -1.26 7.55 13.75
CA GLU A 55 -2.02 8.44 12.87
C GLU A 55 -1.12 9.15 11.88
N GLU A 56 0.08 9.56 12.32
CA GLU A 56 1.07 10.19 11.47
C GLU A 56 1.65 9.19 10.45
N ALA A 57 2.02 7.98 10.87
CA ALA A 57 2.46 6.90 10.00
C ALA A 57 1.38 6.50 8.98
N SER A 58 0.12 6.47 9.42
CA SER A 58 -1.03 6.22 8.54
C SER A 58 -1.23 7.33 7.51
N THR A 59 -1.04 8.59 7.91
CA THR A 59 -1.16 9.74 7.00
C THR A 59 -0.03 9.74 5.98
N PHE A 60 1.20 9.52 6.44
CA PHE A 60 2.39 9.43 5.60
C PHE A 60 2.26 8.32 4.56
N THR A 61 1.97 7.09 4.98
CA THR A 61 1.86 5.95 4.05
C THR A 61 0.72 6.11 3.05
N LEU A 62 -0.38 6.75 3.45
CA LEU A 62 -1.49 7.03 2.54
C LEU A 62 -1.11 8.07 1.47
N GLY A 63 -0.34 9.09 1.86
CA GLY A 63 0.25 10.07 0.94
C GLY A 63 1.20 9.40 -0.05
N VAL A 64 2.07 8.51 0.45
CA VAL A 64 3.01 7.76 -0.38
C VAL A 64 2.25 6.88 -1.38
N ILE A 65 1.37 5.99 -0.93
CA ILE A 65 0.71 5.03 -1.82
C ILE A 65 -0.24 5.72 -2.81
N GLY A 66 -0.91 6.81 -2.39
CA GLY A 66 -1.76 7.62 -3.27
C GLY A 66 -0.97 8.27 -4.40
N ASN A 67 0.20 8.83 -4.09
CA ASN A 67 1.10 9.40 -5.08
C ASN A 67 1.66 8.33 -6.02
N MET A 68 2.13 7.22 -5.47
CA MET A 68 2.79 6.18 -6.26
C MET A 68 1.86 5.43 -7.19
N ILE A 69 0.61 5.20 -6.77
CA ILE A 69 -0.35 4.44 -7.56
C ILE A 69 -1.11 5.35 -8.53
N MET A 70 -1.58 6.51 -8.07
CA MET A 70 -2.49 7.37 -8.84
C MET A 70 -1.91 8.74 -9.20
N GLY A 71 -0.67 9.03 -8.80
CA GLY A 71 -0.07 10.34 -8.98
C GLY A 71 -0.77 11.43 -8.15
N LEU A 72 -1.46 11.05 -7.06
CA LEU A 72 -2.17 11.98 -6.18
C LEU A 72 -1.16 12.77 -5.34
N GLU A 73 -1.32 14.09 -5.26
CA GLU A 73 -0.44 14.90 -4.43
C GLU A 73 -0.64 14.57 -2.94
N PRO A 74 0.42 14.51 -2.11
CA PRO A 74 0.29 14.08 -0.71
C PRO A 74 -0.38 15.11 0.21
N THR A 75 -0.67 16.29 -0.33
CA THR A 75 -1.32 17.40 0.39
C THR A 75 -2.39 18.03 -0.51
N GLY A 76 -3.36 18.70 0.12
CA GLY A 76 -4.45 19.40 -0.58
C GLY A 76 -5.81 18.72 -0.45
N GLU A 77 -6.82 19.34 -1.06
CA GLU A 77 -8.23 18.96 -0.88
C GLU A 77 -8.54 17.56 -1.46
N GLU A 78 -7.94 17.21 -2.60
CA GLU A 78 -8.14 15.90 -3.22
C GLU A 78 -7.59 14.77 -2.33
N GLN A 79 -6.43 14.98 -1.71
CA GLN A 79 -5.85 14.04 -0.76
C GLN A 79 -6.69 13.88 0.50
N GLU A 80 -7.24 14.97 1.05
CA GLU A 80 -8.08 14.88 2.25
C GLU A 80 -9.40 14.15 1.96
N LYS A 81 -9.98 14.37 0.78
CA LYS A 81 -11.14 13.58 0.30
C LYS A 81 -10.76 12.11 0.13
N PHE A 82 -9.60 11.82 -0.45
CA PHE A 82 -9.09 10.45 -0.59
C PHE A 82 -8.92 9.78 0.78
N ARG A 83 -8.27 10.45 1.73
CA ARG A 83 -8.10 10.01 3.12
C ARG A 83 -9.41 9.74 3.84
N SER A 84 -10.37 10.65 3.70
CA SER A 84 -11.69 10.51 4.29
C SER A 84 -12.44 9.29 3.76
N ASN A 85 -12.41 9.04 2.45
CA ASN A 85 -13.02 7.85 1.85
C ASN A 85 -12.28 6.58 2.29
N PHE A 86 -10.95 6.60 2.30
CA PHE A 86 -10.13 5.46 2.68
C PHE A 86 -10.42 5.03 4.13
N LYS A 87 -10.53 5.98 5.06
CA LYS A 87 -10.90 5.69 6.46
C LYS A 87 -12.27 5.01 6.58
N LEU A 88 -13.25 5.41 5.76
CA LEU A 88 -14.56 4.76 5.72
C LEU A 88 -14.47 3.33 5.17
N ILE A 89 -13.64 3.10 4.15
CA ILE A 89 -13.38 1.75 3.61
C ILE A 89 -12.69 0.88 4.66
N SER A 90 -11.61 1.35 5.30
CA SER A 90 -10.94 0.59 6.36
C SER A 90 -11.91 0.19 7.49
N SER A 91 -12.80 1.11 7.90
CA SER A 91 -13.81 0.82 8.92
C SER A 91 -14.80 -0.29 8.54
N CYS A 92 -14.93 -0.60 7.24
CA CYS A 92 -15.84 -1.64 6.78
C CYS A 92 -15.29 -3.06 7.04
N PHE A 93 -13.97 -3.23 7.03
CA PHE A 93 -13.31 -4.54 7.27
C PHE A 93 -13.55 -5.06 8.68
N ALA A 94 -13.65 -4.15 9.67
CA ALA A 94 -13.93 -4.49 11.06
C ALA A 94 -15.44 -4.60 11.37
N SER A 95 -16.32 -4.47 10.37
CA SER A 95 -17.77 -4.37 10.56
C SER A 95 -18.54 -5.59 10.04
N LEU A 96 -19.72 -5.83 10.60
CA LEU A 96 -20.62 -6.86 10.08
C LEU A 96 -21.06 -6.52 8.65
N PRO A 97 -21.10 -7.49 7.72
CA PRO A 97 -21.42 -7.28 6.31
C PRO A 97 -22.92 -7.05 6.07
N LEU A 98 -23.50 -6.07 6.76
CA LEU A 98 -24.90 -5.71 6.72
C LEU A 98 -25.08 -4.43 5.89
N LYS A 99 -25.76 -4.56 4.74
CA LYS A 99 -26.08 -3.47 3.79
C LYS A 99 -27.21 -2.56 4.29
N ILE A 100 -27.17 -2.14 5.55
CA ILE A 100 -28.19 -1.30 6.18
C ILE A 100 -27.70 0.15 6.21
N PRO A 101 -28.48 1.14 5.74
CA PRO A 101 -28.11 2.55 5.82
C PRO A 101 -27.68 2.96 7.23
N GLY A 102 -26.55 3.64 7.35
CA GLY A 102 -25.96 4.07 8.62
C GLY A 102 -24.92 3.11 9.23
N THR A 103 -24.83 1.85 8.78
CA THR A 103 -23.77 0.93 9.24
C THR A 103 -22.40 1.33 8.68
N ALA A 104 -21.33 0.91 9.37
CA ALA A 104 -19.97 1.07 8.87
C ALA A 104 -19.79 0.38 7.50
N PHE A 105 -20.36 -0.81 7.31
CA PHE A 105 -20.35 -1.51 6.02
C PHE A 105 -21.02 -0.70 4.90
N TYR A 106 -22.21 -0.15 5.14
CA TYR A 106 -22.90 0.67 4.14
C TYR A 106 -22.11 1.94 3.78
N ARG A 107 -21.55 2.62 4.78
CA ARG A 107 -20.70 3.81 4.56
C ARG A 107 -19.42 3.47 3.80
N GLY A 108 -18.79 2.34 4.11
CA GLY A 108 -17.63 1.82 3.40
C GLY A 108 -17.92 1.52 1.94
N MET A 109 -19.02 0.83 1.63
CA MET A 109 -19.43 0.60 0.24
C MET A 109 -19.65 1.92 -0.52
N LYS A 110 -20.29 2.91 0.12
CA LYS A 110 -20.48 4.24 -0.49
C LYS A 110 -19.17 4.99 -0.70
N ALA A 111 -18.18 4.77 0.15
CA ALA A 111 -16.84 5.29 -0.03
C ALA A 111 -16.12 4.59 -1.21
N CYS A 112 -16.28 3.28 -1.39
CA CYS A 112 -15.81 2.57 -2.59
C CYS A 112 -16.43 3.16 -3.86
N ASP A 113 -17.76 3.37 -3.89
CA ASP A 113 -18.45 3.99 -5.04
C ASP A 113 -17.82 5.35 -5.40
N ARG A 114 -17.51 6.18 -4.40
CA ARG A 114 -16.86 7.49 -4.58
C ARG A 114 -15.43 7.35 -5.08
N MET A 115 -14.65 6.42 -4.55
CA MET A 115 -13.28 6.17 -5.01
C MET A 115 -13.25 5.67 -6.45
N PHE A 116 -14.18 4.80 -6.84
CA PHE A 116 -14.31 4.38 -8.24
C PHE A 116 -14.65 5.56 -9.17
N ALA A 117 -15.50 6.48 -8.75
CA ALA A 117 -15.79 7.69 -9.52
C ALA A 117 -14.54 8.60 -9.68
N VAL A 118 -13.71 8.72 -8.64
CA VAL A 118 -12.43 9.44 -8.71
C VAL A 118 -11.49 8.75 -9.71
N LEU A 119 -11.36 7.43 -9.62
CA LEU A 119 -10.55 6.64 -10.56
C LEU A 119 -11.03 6.78 -12.00
N ASP A 120 -12.35 6.75 -12.23
CA ASP A 120 -12.94 6.96 -13.57
C ASP A 120 -12.53 8.31 -14.16
N SER A 121 -12.58 9.38 -13.35
CA SER A 121 -12.14 10.71 -13.76
C SER A 121 -10.64 10.74 -14.10
N ILE A 122 -9.79 10.13 -13.27
CA ILE A 122 -8.34 10.07 -13.51
C ILE A 122 -8.01 9.28 -14.78
N ILE A 123 -8.62 8.09 -14.95
CA ILE A 123 -8.44 7.24 -16.13
C ILE A 123 -8.90 7.96 -17.40
N SER A 124 -10.07 8.60 -17.36
CA SER A 124 -10.63 9.33 -18.50
C SER A 124 -9.72 10.49 -18.93
N LYS A 125 -9.23 11.30 -17.97
CA LYS A 125 -8.27 12.37 -18.23
C LYS A 125 -7.02 11.83 -18.93
N ARG A 126 -6.39 10.79 -18.38
CA ARG A 126 -5.17 10.19 -18.95
C ARG A 126 -5.37 9.64 -20.35
N ARG A 127 -6.50 8.96 -20.61
CA ARG A 127 -6.86 8.43 -21.94
C ARG A 127 -7.10 9.54 -22.97
N SER A 128 -7.57 10.72 -22.54
CA SER A 128 -7.71 11.89 -23.42
C SER A 128 -6.39 12.58 -23.77
N GLY A 129 -5.26 12.11 -23.23
CA GLY A 129 -3.95 12.73 -23.40
C GLY A 129 -3.69 13.92 -22.48
N SER A 130 -4.64 14.29 -21.61
CA SER A 130 -4.47 15.35 -20.62
C SER A 130 -4.11 14.75 -19.24
N GLY A 131 -2.95 15.10 -18.69
CA GLY A 131 -2.54 14.65 -17.35
C GLY A 131 -1.71 13.35 -17.31
N PHE A 132 -0.82 13.15 -18.28
CA PHE A 132 0.18 12.09 -18.23
C PHE A 132 1.03 12.20 -16.93
N ARG A 133 1.07 11.11 -16.16
CA ARG A 133 1.97 10.94 -15.01
C ARG A 133 2.68 9.60 -15.14
N GLN A 134 3.96 9.54 -14.81
CA GLN A 134 4.73 8.30 -14.86
C GLN A 134 4.60 7.57 -13.53
N ASP A 135 3.45 6.92 -13.33
CA ASP A 135 3.10 6.17 -12.12
C ASP A 135 2.54 4.78 -12.47
N PHE A 136 2.18 4.01 -11.44
CA PHE A 136 1.72 2.65 -11.61
C PHE A 136 0.44 2.55 -12.48
N LEU A 137 -0.53 3.45 -12.26
CA LEU A 137 -1.75 3.52 -13.06
C LEU A 137 -1.43 3.77 -14.54
N GLN A 138 -0.46 4.62 -14.86
CA GLN A 138 -0.07 4.85 -16.25
C GLN A 138 0.58 3.62 -16.89
N SER A 139 1.39 2.86 -16.14
CA SER A 139 1.96 1.59 -16.60
C SER A 139 0.86 0.57 -16.90
N LEU A 140 -0.13 0.43 -16.00
CA LEU A 140 -1.30 -0.43 -16.25
C LEU A 140 -2.10 0.02 -17.48
N LEU A 141 -2.35 1.32 -17.63
CA LEU A 141 -3.09 1.85 -18.79
C LEU A 141 -2.36 1.60 -20.11
N LYS A 142 -1.02 1.65 -20.14
CA LYS A 142 -0.22 1.34 -21.35
C LYS A 142 -0.23 -0.14 -21.69
N LYS A 143 -0.11 -1.01 -20.68
CA LYS A 143 -0.12 -2.46 -20.88
C LYS A 143 -1.47 -2.95 -21.39
N HIS A 144 -2.55 -2.26 -21.04
CA HIS A 144 -3.92 -2.62 -21.44
C HIS A 144 -4.53 -1.67 -22.49
N SER A 145 -3.74 -0.78 -23.12
CA SER A 145 -4.21 0.03 -24.25
C SER A 145 -4.26 -0.79 -25.53
N LYS A 146 -5.21 -0.48 -26.41
CA LYS A 146 -5.53 -1.20 -27.67
C LYS A 146 -4.37 -1.45 -28.65
N ASP A 147 -3.20 -0.86 -28.43
CA ASP A 147 -2.05 -0.90 -29.32
C ASP A 147 -1.05 -2.05 -29.03
N THR A 148 -1.30 -2.86 -27.99
CA THR A 148 -0.50 -4.07 -27.73
C THR A 148 -1.14 -5.29 -28.39
N VAL A 149 -0.33 -6.02 -29.16
CA VAL A 149 -0.68 -7.15 -30.02
C VAL A 149 -0.97 -8.44 -29.22
N GLU A 150 -0.90 -8.38 -27.89
CA GLU A 150 -1.21 -9.52 -27.02
C GLU A 150 -2.72 -9.79 -27.02
N GLU A 151 -3.04 -11.08 -27.11
CA GLU A 151 -4.36 -11.65 -27.36
C GLU A 151 -5.43 -11.04 -26.44
N ASP A 152 -6.63 -10.80 -26.99
CA ASP A 152 -7.74 -10.12 -26.31
C ASP A 152 -8.18 -10.75 -24.97
N GLU A 153 -7.69 -11.94 -24.62
CA GLU A 153 -8.01 -12.66 -23.37
C GLU A 153 -7.32 -12.07 -22.12
N ASP A 154 -6.18 -11.38 -22.24
CA ASP A 154 -5.41 -10.85 -21.09
C ASP A 154 -5.64 -9.35 -20.78
N LYS A 155 -6.61 -8.72 -21.45
CA LYS A 155 -6.93 -7.29 -21.23
C LYS A 155 -7.84 -7.12 -20.02
N LEU A 156 -7.36 -6.39 -19.01
CA LEU A 156 -8.19 -6.00 -17.87
C LEU A 156 -9.31 -5.05 -18.32
N THR A 157 -10.56 -5.36 -17.95
CA THR A 157 -11.68 -4.42 -18.08
C THR A 157 -11.48 -3.21 -17.15
N ASP A 158 -12.09 -2.06 -17.48
CA ASP A 158 -12.04 -0.86 -16.62
C ASP A 158 -12.50 -1.13 -15.18
N LYS A 159 -13.42 -2.08 -15.01
CA LYS A 159 -13.85 -2.55 -13.70
C LYS A 159 -12.73 -3.27 -12.97
N GLN A 160 -12.12 -4.28 -13.59
CA GLN A 160 -11.00 -5.03 -12.99
C GLN A 160 -9.80 -4.13 -12.72
N LEU A 161 -9.51 -3.19 -13.62
CA LEU A 161 -8.44 -2.20 -13.42
C LEU A 161 -8.68 -1.39 -12.14
N LYS A 162 -9.89 -0.86 -11.95
CA LYS A 162 -10.25 -0.10 -10.75
C LYS A 162 -10.23 -0.95 -9.48
N ASP A 163 -10.75 -2.18 -9.55
CA ASP A 163 -10.75 -3.12 -8.43
C ASP A 163 -9.30 -3.44 -8.00
N ASN A 164 -8.40 -3.64 -8.96
CA ASN A 164 -6.98 -3.88 -8.71
C ASN A 164 -6.29 -2.66 -8.07
N ILE A 165 -6.54 -1.45 -8.58
CA ILE A 165 -5.98 -0.22 -8.01
C ILE A 165 -6.44 -0.03 -6.56
N LEU A 166 -7.73 -0.19 -6.30
CA LEU A 166 -8.28 -0.07 -4.95
C LEU A 166 -7.67 -1.12 -4.01
N THR A 167 -7.53 -2.36 -4.49
CA THR A 167 -6.91 -3.45 -3.71
C THR A 167 -5.46 -3.13 -3.36
N LEU A 168 -4.67 -2.60 -4.31
CA LEU A 168 -3.28 -2.22 -4.05
C LEU A 168 -3.15 -1.05 -3.07
N LEU A 169 -4.04 -0.06 -3.16
CA LEU A 169 -4.08 1.05 -2.20
C LEU A 169 -4.36 0.53 -0.77
N ILE A 170 -5.31 -0.40 -0.64
CA ILE A 170 -5.68 -1.00 0.65
C ILE A 170 -4.53 -1.83 1.22
N ALA A 171 -3.96 -2.73 0.41
CA ALA A 171 -2.89 -3.60 0.83
C ALA A 171 -1.58 -2.87 1.13
N GLY A 172 -1.30 -1.76 0.45
CA GLY A 172 -0.09 -0.96 0.62
C GLY A 172 -0.14 0.04 1.79
N HIS A 173 -1.31 0.31 2.38
CA HIS A 173 -1.46 1.33 3.41
C HIS A 173 -1.34 0.80 4.84
N GLU A 174 -2.25 -0.08 5.25
CA GLU A 174 -2.36 -0.49 6.65
C GLU A 174 -1.10 -1.25 7.13
N PRO A 175 -0.54 -2.21 6.37
CA PRO A 175 0.69 -2.88 6.77
C PRO A 175 1.89 -1.94 6.83
N CYS A 176 2.05 -1.07 5.85
CA CYS A 176 3.15 -0.11 5.83
C CYS A 176 3.06 0.87 7.01
N SER A 177 1.85 1.29 7.39
CA SER A 177 1.62 2.18 8.55
C SER A 177 2.16 1.54 9.83
N LEU A 178 1.86 0.26 10.02
CA LEU A 178 2.33 -0.51 11.16
C LEU A 178 3.85 -0.74 11.11
N LEU A 179 4.41 -1.02 9.94
CA LEU A 179 5.86 -1.16 9.75
C LEU A 179 6.64 0.12 10.02
N VAL A 180 6.04 1.29 9.84
CA VAL A 180 6.66 2.57 10.24
C VAL A 180 6.55 2.78 11.76
N MET A 181 5.42 2.42 12.37
CA MET A 181 5.16 2.63 13.80
C MET A 181 5.92 1.66 14.70
N ILE A 182 5.90 0.36 14.41
CA ILE A 182 6.36 -0.70 15.32
C ILE A 182 7.87 -0.60 15.61
N PRO A 183 8.77 -0.34 14.64
CA PRO A 183 10.18 -0.17 14.93
C PRO A 183 10.44 0.95 15.93
N GLN A 184 9.70 2.06 15.88
CA GLN A 184 9.83 3.15 16.84
C GLN A 184 9.48 2.72 18.27
N ARG A 185 8.67 1.67 18.43
CA ARG A 185 8.33 1.08 19.74
C ARG A 185 9.25 -0.06 20.15
N LEU A 186 9.79 -0.82 19.20
CA LEU A 186 10.68 -1.97 19.46
C LEU A 186 12.14 -1.57 19.63
N VAL A 187 12.59 -0.51 18.97
CA VAL A 187 13.93 0.06 19.14
C VAL A 187 13.98 0.73 20.52
N SER A 188 14.48 -0.02 21.49
CA SER A 188 14.77 0.50 22.83
C SER A 188 15.91 1.51 22.75
N PRO A 189 15.93 2.58 23.59
CA PRO A 189 17.06 3.49 23.70
C PRO A 189 18.42 2.81 23.98
N GLY A 190 18.41 1.53 24.39
CA GLY A 190 19.61 0.74 24.68
C GLY A 190 20.20 -0.05 23.50
N SER A 191 19.64 0.00 22.29
CA SER A 191 20.25 -0.65 21.11
C SER A 191 21.39 0.20 20.54
N SER A 192 22.51 0.28 21.26
CA SER A 192 23.69 1.09 20.91
C SER A 192 24.14 0.89 19.46
N ASN A 193 24.19 -0.37 19.02
CA ASN A 193 24.69 -0.73 17.69
C ASN A 193 23.88 -0.12 16.53
N PHE A 194 22.56 0.06 16.69
CA PHE A 194 21.72 0.68 15.66
C PHE A 194 22.03 2.17 15.49
N TRP A 195 22.20 2.86 16.63
CA TRP A 195 22.51 4.29 16.63
C TRP A 195 23.95 4.57 16.18
N GLU A 196 24.91 3.74 16.59
CA GLU A 196 26.31 3.83 16.16
C GLU A 196 26.43 3.72 14.63
N GLU A 197 25.77 2.72 14.01
CA GLU A 197 25.73 2.59 12.56
C GLU A 197 25.13 3.82 11.88
N HIS A 198 23.95 4.27 12.34
CA HIS A 198 23.27 5.40 11.71
C HIS A 198 24.13 6.66 11.81
N MET A 199 24.82 6.87 12.92
CA MET A 199 25.78 7.96 13.10
C MET A 199 26.99 7.82 12.18
N GLU A 200 27.56 6.63 11.99
CA GLU A 200 28.64 6.41 11.02
C GLU A 200 28.22 6.73 9.59
N ILE A 201 27.01 6.32 9.20
CA ILE A 201 26.43 6.61 7.89
C ILE A 201 26.26 8.12 7.72
N LEU A 202 25.77 8.84 8.74
CA LEU A 202 25.62 10.29 8.72
C LEU A 202 26.98 11.01 8.63
N CYS A 203 28.00 10.57 9.39
CA CYS A 203 29.33 11.14 9.35
C CYS A 203 29.99 11.01 7.96
N LYS A 204 29.75 9.90 7.25
CA LYS A 204 30.25 9.66 5.89
C LYS A 204 29.58 10.54 4.82
N ARG A 205 28.50 11.25 5.15
CA ARG A 205 27.65 11.97 4.19
C ARG A 205 27.95 13.46 4.03
N GLU A 206 28.90 14.01 4.80
CA GLU A 206 29.37 15.40 4.66
C GLU A 206 28.22 16.45 4.58
N GLY A 207 27.11 16.21 5.31
CA GLY A 207 25.97 17.14 5.37
C GLY A 207 24.87 16.95 4.31
N ARG A 208 24.92 15.88 3.50
CA ARG A 208 23.79 15.52 2.62
C ARG A 208 22.58 15.03 3.44
N THR A 209 21.43 15.64 3.21
CA THR A 209 20.17 15.32 3.92
C THR A 209 19.34 14.24 3.23
N THR A 210 19.53 14.04 1.93
CA THR A 210 18.75 13.06 1.14
C THR A 210 19.45 11.72 1.03
N LEU A 211 18.72 10.64 1.31
CA LEU A 211 19.17 9.27 1.08
C LEU A 211 19.21 8.94 -0.42
N THR A 212 20.10 8.02 -0.80
CA THR A 212 20.05 7.32 -2.09
C THR A 212 19.58 5.88 -1.93
N TRP A 213 19.01 5.29 -2.99
CA TRP A 213 18.55 3.90 -2.98
C TRP A 213 19.68 2.91 -2.66
N SER A 214 20.88 3.14 -3.22
CA SER A 214 22.06 2.31 -2.96
C SER A 214 22.47 2.34 -1.49
N GLU A 215 22.38 3.51 -0.83
CA GLU A 215 22.71 3.60 0.59
C GLU A 215 21.70 2.83 1.45
N VAL A 216 20.40 2.96 1.17
CA VAL A 216 19.36 2.21 1.92
C VAL A 216 19.52 0.71 1.74
N ASN A 217 19.78 0.24 0.52
CA ASN A 217 19.95 -1.20 0.26
C ASN A 217 21.20 -1.78 0.94
N ASN A 218 22.22 -0.95 1.15
CA ASN A 218 23.47 -1.34 1.80
C ASN A 218 23.48 -1.09 3.32
N MET A 219 22.36 -0.70 3.95
CA MET A 219 22.30 -0.53 5.41
C MET A 219 22.30 -1.88 6.13
N PRO A 220 23.33 -2.21 6.93
CA PRO A 220 23.40 -3.49 7.62
C PRO A 220 22.24 -3.73 8.61
N TYR A 221 21.65 -2.69 9.18
CA TYR A 221 20.51 -2.80 10.12
C TYR A 221 19.10 -2.73 9.51
N ASN A 222 18.95 -2.97 8.19
CA ASN A 222 17.62 -3.31 7.62
C ASN A 222 16.97 -4.52 8.30
N LYS A 223 17.77 -5.33 9.04
CA LYS A 223 17.31 -6.40 9.92
C LYS A 223 16.24 -5.97 10.92
N VAL A 224 16.18 -4.70 11.33
CA VAL A 224 15.12 -4.19 12.24
C VAL A 224 13.74 -4.34 11.59
N ILE A 225 13.63 -4.12 10.27
CA ILE A 225 12.38 -4.29 9.53
C ILE A 225 11.99 -5.77 9.51
N SER A 226 12.94 -6.66 9.21
CA SER A 226 12.72 -8.11 9.21
C SER A 226 12.34 -8.65 10.60
N GLU A 227 13.02 -8.19 11.65
CA GLU A 227 12.73 -8.53 13.05
C GLU A 227 11.35 -8.02 13.46
N THR A 228 10.97 -6.82 13.00
CA THR A 228 9.64 -6.26 13.22
C THR A 228 8.55 -7.11 12.58
N LEU A 229 8.74 -7.51 11.32
CA LEU A 229 7.81 -8.41 10.61
C LEU A 229 7.67 -9.76 11.33
N TRP A 230 8.78 -10.29 11.86
CA TRP A 230 8.79 -11.54 12.60
C TRP A 230 8.05 -11.43 13.94
N ARG A 231 8.25 -10.33 14.68
CA ARG A 231 7.63 -10.12 16.00
C ARG A 231 6.18 -9.68 15.93
N ALA A 232 5.83 -8.90 14.92
CA ALA A 232 4.53 -8.28 14.76
C ALA A 232 3.99 -8.63 13.37
N THR A 233 3.64 -9.91 13.19
CA THR A 233 2.99 -10.37 11.97
C THR A 233 1.69 -9.60 11.76
N ILE A 234 1.69 -8.71 10.78
CA ILE A 234 0.59 -7.78 10.50
C ILE A 234 -0.69 -8.52 10.08
N LEU A 235 -0.53 -9.65 9.39
CA LEU A 235 -1.62 -10.55 9.00
C LEU A 235 -1.40 -11.92 9.66
N PRO A 236 -1.89 -12.13 10.89
CA PRO A 236 -1.64 -13.37 11.63
C PRO A 236 -2.41 -14.57 11.07
N TRP A 237 -3.38 -14.36 10.18
CA TRP A 237 -4.25 -15.40 9.67
C TRP A 237 -4.35 -15.38 8.15
N PHE A 238 -4.13 -16.54 7.54
CA PHE A 238 -4.38 -16.78 6.12
C PHE A 238 -5.40 -17.90 5.99
N SER A 239 -6.62 -17.56 5.58
CA SER A 239 -7.62 -18.58 5.27
C SER A 239 -7.36 -19.21 3.91
N ARG A 240 -7.61 -20.52 3.81
CA ARG A 240 -7.72 -21.25 2.54
C ARG A 240 -9.01 -22.04 2.56
N LYS A 241 -9.60 -22.20 1.37
CA LYS A 241 -10.75 -23.07 1.15
C LYS A 241 -10.24 -24.40 0.60
N ALA A 242 -10.65 -25.52 1.17
CA ALA A 242 -10.22 -26.83 0.69
C ALA A 242 -10.87 -27.08 -0.69
N ALA A 243 -10.05 -27.16 -1.75
CA ALA A 243 -10.54 -27.39 -3.12
C ALA A 243 -11.00 -28.84 -3.35
N GLN A 244 -10.40 -29.77 -2.60
CA GLN A 244 -10.66 -31.19 -2.59
C GLN A 244 -10.41 -31.74 -1.19
N ASP A 245 -10.80 -32.98 -0.95
CA ASP A 245 -10.48 -33.68 0.28
C ASP A 245 -8.97 -34.00 0.31
N PHE A 246 -8.33 -33.83 1.46
CA PHE A 246 -6.92 -34.18 1.66
C PHE A 246 -6.66 -34.54 3.13
N GLU A 247 -5.52 -35.20 3.36
CA GLU A 247 -5.08 -35.60 4.70
C GLU A 247 -3.88 -34.76 5.14
N ILE A 248 -3.90 -34.25 6.38
CA ILE A 248 -2.74 -33.66 7.05
C ILE A 248 -2.59 -34.32 8.41
N ASP A 249 -1.41 -34.86 8.70
CA ASP A 249 -1.04 -35.45 9.99
C ASP A 249 -2.07 -36.47 10.54
N GLY A 250 -2.67 -37.29 9.66
CA GLY A 250 -3.70 -38.27 10.03
C GLY A 250 -5.13 -37.72 10.12
N TYR A 251 -5.34 -36.42 9.87
CA TYR A 251 -6.65 -35.78 9.87
C TYR A 251 -7.16 -35.55 8.45
N ASN A 252 -8.37 -36.05 8.16
CA ASN A 252 -9.05 -35.83 6.90
C ASN A 252 -9.74 -34.46 6.89
N ILE A 253 -9.27 -33.57 6.01
CA ILE A 253 -9.88 -32.26 5.75
C ILE A 253 -10.77 -32.40 4.52
N GLN A 254 -12.07 -32.16 4.71
CA GLN A 254 -13.05 -32.20 3.62
C GLN A 254 -13.02 -30.93 2.79
N LYS A 255 -13.37 -31.06 1.51
CA LYS A 255 -13.65 -29.97 0.59
C LYS A 255 -14.72 -29.04 1.17
N GLY A 256 -14.39 -27.76 1.30
CA GLY A 256 -15.27 -26.79 1.97
C GLY A 256 -14.61 -25.46 2.23
#